data_AF-A0A960MRL3-F1
#
_entry.id   AF-A0A960MRL3-F1
#
_cell.length_a   1.000
_cell.length_b   1.000
_cell.length_c   1.000
_cell.angle_alpha   90.00
_cell.angle_beta   90.00
_cell.angle_gamma   90.00
#
_symmetry.space_group_name_H-M   'P 1'
#
loop_
_entity.id
_entity.type
_entity.pdbx_description
1 polymer ?
#
loop_
_entity_poly.entity_id
_entity_poly.type
_entity_poly.pdbx_seq_one_letter_code
_entity_poly.pdbx_strand_id
1 'polypeptide(L)'
;MNLKRPTVFVLIALSAFSATLSSAAPWPPKRGDLILGFQATRGLGSDVNLFFNLGPAHEWRDATAASQEAGNLGADLAEAYGKDWFHRKNLWFGAIANFTNRKNDPATHGDPPRTFYLSRPALSPGKSIPWSGLSEMSLGSAATFIGGQYDMLATLTPHASGVAEVLFTDVVNWQNGWTFWNPVDARGQQIAYRRFEGGLQNHFGQTTGTVFLDVQRVTAVSEEAGKPSTQAGTGTVVFYISLNQDGLIRIGVK
;
A
#
# COMPACT_ATOMS: atom_id res chain seq x y z
N MET A 1 55.14 -49.59 -24.51
CA MET A 1 54.73 -49.18 -23.15
C MET A 1 53.68 -48.07 -23.33
N ASN A 2 52.39 -48.44 -23.31
CA ASN A 2 51.27 -47.55 -23.67
C ASN A 2 50.70 -46.87 -22.43
N LEU A 3 50.95 -45.56 -22.27
CA LEU A 3 50.32 -44.75 -21.22
C LEU A 3 48.96 -44.24 -21.71
N LYS A 4 47.87 -44.80 -21.14
CA LYS A 4 46.51 -44.30 -21.31
C LYS A 4 46.36 -42.99 -20.52
N ARG A 5 45.96 -41.90 -21.19
CA ARG A 5 45.60 -40.63 -20.54
C ARG A 5 44.16 -40.71 -20.01
N PRO A 6 43.88 -40.31 -18.75
CA PRO A 6 42.52 -40.22 -18.24
C PRO A 6 41.87 -38.91 -18.69
N THR A 7 40.68 -39.01 -19.29
CA THR A 7 39.79 -37.88 -19.59
C THR A 7 39.10 -37.45 -18.30
N VAL A 8 39.38 -36.24 -17.83
CA VAL A 8 38.69 -35.64 -16.68
C VAL A 8 37.43 -34.94 -17.20
N PHE A 9 36.26 -35.47 -16.81
CA PHE A 9 34.97 -34.81 -17.00
C PHE A 9 34.75 -33.80 -15.85
N VAL A 10 34.68 -32.51 -16.17
CA VAL A 10 34.28 -31.47 -15.22
C VAL A 10 32.75 -31.38 -15.27
N LEU A 11 32.09 -31.79 -14.19
CA LEU A 11 30.65 -31.62 -14.00
C LEU A 11 30.41 -30.21 -13.43
N ILE A 12 29.92 -29.28 -14.24
CA ILE A 12 29.47 -27.97 -13.77
C ILE A 12 28.07 -28.17 -13.15
N ALA A 13 28.01 -28.16 -11.82
CA ALA A 13 26.73 -28.15 -11.10
C ALA A 13 26.06 -26.77 -11.31
N LEU A 14 25.02 -26.75 -12.15
CA LEU A 14 24.18 -25.57 -12.34
C LEU A 14 23.25 -25.47 -11.12
N SER A 15 23.65 -24.70 -10.11
CA SER A 15 22.79 -24.35 -8.98
C SER A 15 21.61 -23.53 -9.51
N ALA A 16 20.45 -24.16 -9.68
CA ALA A 16 19.21 -23.46 -9.95
C ALA A 16 18.89 -22.58 -8.73
N PHE A 17 19.20 -21.30 -8.82
CA PHE A 17 18.73 -20.29 -7.89
C PHE A 17 17.23 -20.13 -8.14
N SER A 18 16.40 -20.85 -7.38
CA SER A 18 14.97 -20.57 -7.33
C SER A 18 14.80 -19.23 -6.63
N ALA A 19 14.83 -18.13 -7.39
CA ALA A 19 14.32 -16.86 -6.92
C ALA A 19 12.82 -17.06 -6.65
N THR A 20 12.43 -17.10 -5.38
CA THR A 20 11.03 -16.94 -5.01
C THR A 20 10.64 -15.54 -5.42
N LEU A 21 10.04 -15.41 -6.61
CA LEU A 21 9.40 -14.16 -7.02
C LEU A 21 8.38 -13.83 -5.95
N SER A 22 8.51 -12.66 -5.31
CA SER A 22 7.48 -12.16 -4.41
C SER A 22 6.20 -12.01 -5.22
N SER A 23 5.26 -12.93 -5.02
CA SER A 23 3.97 -12.91 -5.70
C SER A 23 3.06 -11.93 -4.97
N ALA A 24 2.33 -11.12 -5.74
CA ALA A 24 1.24 -10.30 -5.22
C ALA A 24 0.30 -11.14 -4.33
N ALA A 25 -0.26 -10.55 -3.29
CA ALA A 25 -1.26 -11.25 -2.51
C ALA A 25 -2.50 -11.56 -3.38
N PRO A 26 -3.25 -12.64 -3.08
CA PRO A 26 -4.41 -13.03 -3.88
C PRO A 26 -5.45 -11.92 -4.04
N TRP A 27 -6.14 -11.94 -5.19
CA TRP A 27 -7.31 -11.10 -5.46
C TRP A 27 -8.60 -11.94 -5.40
N PRO A 28 -9.72 -11.43 -4.87
CA PRO A 28 -9.92 -10.09 -4.31
C PRO A 28 -9.25 -9.90 -2.94
N PRO A 29 -8.87 -8.66 -2.58
CA PRO A 29 -8.29 -8.38 -1.28
C PRO A 29 -9.29 -8.64 -0.16
N LYS A 30 -8.78 -9.13 0.97
CA LYS A 30 -9.57 -9.30 2.20
C LYS A 30 -9.50 -8.03 3.03
N ARG A 31 -10.52 -7.79 3.86
CA ARG A 31 -10.46 -6.69 4.84
C ARG A 31 -9.26 -6.90 5.76
N GLY A 32 -8.45 -5.84 5.90
CA GLY A 32 -7.18 -5.89 6.62
C GLY A 32 -5.96 -6.10 5.73
N ASP A 33 -6.15 -6.45 4.45
CA ASP A 33 -5.06 -6.46 3.47
C ASP A 33 -4.61 -5.04 3.13
N LEU A 34 -3.30 -4.79 3.09
CA LEU A 34 -2.74 -3.50 2.74
C LEU A 34 -2.82 -3.28 1.24
N ILE A 35 -3.60 -2.27 0.83
CA ILE A 35 -3.79 -1.92 -0.58
C ILE A 35 -2.94 -0.70 -0.91
N LEU A 36 -2.06 -0.82 -1.90
CA LEU A 36 -1.44 0.32 -2.55
C LEU A 36 -2.36 0.85 -3.65
N GLY A 37 -2.59 2.16 -3.68
CA GLY A 37 -3.33 2.85 -4.73
C GLY A 37 -2.49 3.91 -5.41
N PHE A 38 -2.61 4.02 -6.74
CA PHE A 38 -1.88 4.95 -7.59
C PHE A 38 -2.85 5.83 -8.39
N GLN A 39 -2.49 7.09 -8.60
CA GLN A 39 -3.22 8.01 -9.48
C GLN A 39 -2.29 9.04 -10.13
N ALA A 40 -2.57 9.39 -11.38
CA ALA A 40 -1.96 10.56 -12.01
C ALA A 40 -2.96 11.73 -12.02
N THR A 41 -2.55 12.91 -11.58
CA THR A 41 -3.46 14.09 -11.55
C THR A 41 -3.64 14.76 -12.91
N ARG A 42 -2.81 14.41 -13.90
CA ARG A 42 -2.83 14.92 -15.28
C ARG A 42 -1.93 14.10 -16.20
N GLY A 43 -2.06 14.28 -17.52
CA GLY A 43 -1.21 13.60 -18.52
C GLY A 43 -1.55 12.11 -18.67
N LEU A 44 -0.63 11.32 -19.22
CA LEU A 44 -0.85 9.89 -19.46
C LEU A 44 -1.30 9.15 -18.17
N GLY A 45 -2.36 8.34 -18.27
CA GLY A 45 -2.92 7.58 -17.16
C GLY A 45 -3.70 8.40 -16.12
N SER A 46 -4.06 9.67 -16.40
CA SER A 46 -4.87 10.48 -15.46
C SER A 46 -6.32 9.98 -15.30
N ASP A 47 -6.75 9.12 -16.21
CA ASP A 47 -8.02 8.42 -16.25
C ASP A 47 -7.92 6.99 -15.69
N VAL A 48 -6.81 6.64 -15.02
CA VAL A 48 -6.53 5.30 -14.52
C VAL A 48 -6.11 5.32 -13.05
N ASN A 49 -6.69 4.43 -12.24
CA ASN A 49 -6.20 4.07 -10.92
C ASN A 49 -5.68 2.63 -10.93
N LEU A 50 -4.44 2.44 -10.49
CA LEU A 50 -3.90 1.11 -10.23
C LEU A 50 -3.98 0.79 -8.74
N PHE A 51 -4.28 -0.47 -8.45
CA PHE A 51 -4.32 -1.03 -7.10
C PHE A 51 -3.48 -2.29 -7.01
N PHE A 52 -2.77 -2.45 -5.91
CA PHE A 52 -1.98 -3.64 -5.64
C PHE A 52 -2.21 -4.14 -4.23
N ASN A 53 -2.51 -5.44 -4.11
CA ASN A 53 -2.69 -6.09 -2.82
C ASN A 53 -1.33 -6.55 -2.27
N LEU A 54 -0.87 -5.92 -1.20
CA LEU A 54 0.34 -6.33 -0.47
C LEU A 54 0.06 -7.42 0.57
N GLY A 55 -1.19 -7.86 0.73
CA GLY A 55 -1.57 -8.86 1.72
C GLY A 55 -1.75 -8.28 3.13
N PRO A 56 -1.89 -9.13 4.16
CA PRO A 56 -2.40 -8.70 5.46
C PRO A 56 -1.49 -7.68 6.16
N ALA A 57 -2.03 -6.50 6.51
CA ALA A 57 -1.24 -5.41 7.11
C ALA A 57 -0.58 -5.80 8.45
N HIS A 58 -1.21 -6.68 9.22
CA HIS A 58 -0.68 -7.16 10.50
C HIS A 58 0.57 -8.02 10.33
N GLU A 59 0.71 -8.77 9.23
CA GLU A 59 1.91 -9.56 8.95
C GLU A 59 3.13 -8.65 8.72
N TRP A 60 2.92 -7.51 8.04
CA TRP A 60 3.96 -6.49 7.86
C TRP A 60 4.33 -5.77 9.16
N ARG A 61 3.34 -5.51 10.03
CA ARG A 61 3.56 -4.95 11.38
C ARG A 61 4.39 -5.89 12.25
N ASP A 62 4.12 -7.18 12.17
CA ASP A 62 4.72 -8.20 13.03
C ASP A 62 5.98 -8.84 12.41
N ALA A 63 6.37 -8.40 11.21
CA ALA A 63 7.56 -8.87 10.52
C ALA A 63 8.81 -8.60 11.36
N THR A 64 9.75 -9.55 11.37
CA THR A 64 11.02 -9.41 12.11
C THR A 64 12.21 -9.09 11.21
N ALA A 65 12.06 -9.28 9.90
CA ALA A 65 13.10 -8.95 8.94
C ALA A 65 13.17 -7.44 8.75
N ALA A 66 14.39 -6.89 8.69
CA ALA A 66 14.61 -5.45 8.53
C ALA A 66 13.98 -4.89 7.24
N SER A 67 13.98 -5.68 6.17
CA SER A 67 13.30 -5.36 4.91
C SER A 67 12.99 -6.63 4.12
N GLN A 68 11.84 -6.66 3.46
CA GLN A 68 11.37 -7.75 2.61
C GLN A 68 10.86 -7.19 1.28
N GLU A 69 11.07 -7.93 0.20
CA GLU A 69 10.44 -7.64 -1.09
C GLU A 69 8.96 -8.00 -1.02
N ALA A 70 8.11 -7.09 -1.49
CA ALA A 70 6.66 -7.31 -1.52
C ALA A 70 6.09 -7.44 -2.94
N GLY A 71 6.90 -7.15 -3.97
CA GLY A 71 6.53 -7.28 -5.36
C GLY A 71 7.24 -6.26 -6.26
N ASN A 72 6.97 -6.33 -7.56
CA ASN A 72 7.48 -5.37 -8.54
C ASN A 72 6.36 -4.93 -9.48
N LEU A 73 6.14 -3.60 -9.57
CA LEU A 73 5.10 -2.97 -10.38
C LEU A 73 5.65 -2.21 -11.59
N GLY A 74 6.94 -2.36 -11.90
CA GLY A 74 7.62 -1.52 -12.90
C GLY A 74 6.99 -1.63 -14.29
N ALA A 75 6.55 -2.83 -14.66
CA ALA A 75 5.86 -3.07 -15.93
C ALA A 75 4.48 -2.40 -15.95
N ASP A 76 3.62 -2.68 -14.96
CA ASP A 76 2.26 -2.11 -14.88
C ASP A 76 2.29 -0.57 -14.78
N LEU A 77 3.23 -0.01 -14.00
CA LEU A 77 3.40 1.44 -13.87
C LEU A 77 3.89 2.08 -15.17
N ALA A 78 4.80 1.42 -15.90
CA ALA A 78 5.27 1.91 -17.18
C ALA A 78 4.18 1.83 -18.27
N GLU A 79 3.32 0.81 -18.22
CA GLU A 79 2.18 0.65 -19.12
C GLU A 79 1.13 1.74 -18.88
N ALA A 80 0.66 1.91 -17.64
CA ALA A 80 -0.40 2.87 -17.32
C ALA A 80 0.08 4.34 -17.35
N TYR A 81 1.32 4.61 -16.90
CA TYR A 81 1.81 5.96 -16.65
C TYR A 81 3.03 6.36 -17.50
N GLY A 82 3.49 5.50 -18.40
CA GLY A 82 4.63 5.75 -19.28
C GLY A 82 5.98 5.33 -18.67
N LYS A 83 6.98 5.07 -19.52
CA LYS A 83 8.31 4.57 -19.09
C LYS A 83 9.05 5.52 -18.14
N ASP A 84 8.69 6.80 -18.13
CA ASP A 84 9.25 7.83 -17.25
C ASP A 84 8.43 8.05 -15.98
N TRP A 85 7.48 7.16 -15.65
CA TRP A 85 6.55 7.30 -14.52
C TRP A 85 7.20 7.75 -13.21
N PHE A 86 8.40 7.24 -12.88
CA PHE A 86 9.10 7.57 -11.64
C PHE A 86 9.60 9.02 -11.58
N HIS A 87 9.68 9.72 -12.71
CA HIS A 87 10.07 11.13 -12.77
C HIS A 87 8.87 12.09 -12.75
N ARG A 88 7.63 11.56 -12.75
CA ARG A 88 6.40 12.35 -12.86
C ARG A 88 5.95 12.88 -11.49
N LYS A 89 6.09 14.20 -11.29
CA LYS A 89 5.60 14.92 -10.09
C LYS A 89 4.08 14.91 -9.92
N ASN A 90 3.36 14.50 -10.97
CA ASN A 90 1.90 14.41 -10.98
C ASN A 90 1.39 12.98 -10.75
N LEU A 91 2.28 12.00 -10.56
CA LEU A 91 1.92 10.63 -10.20
C LEU A 91 2.08 10.48 -8.69
N TRP A 92 1.04 9.95 -8.05
CA TRP A 92 0.90 9.86 -6.60
C TRP A 92 0.52 8.44 -6.21
N PHE A 93 0.93 8.05 -5.00
CA PHE A 93 0.59 6.76 -4.44
C PHE A 93 0.45 6.81 -2.91
N GLY A 94 -0.34 5.90 -2.36
CA GLY A 94 -0.52 5.72 -0.92
C GLY A 94 -0.96 4.29 -0.61
N ALA A 95 -1.12 3.99 0.68
CA ALA A 95 -1.52 2.69 1.20
C ALA A 95 -2.65 2.84 2.23
N ILE A 96 -3.61 1.92 2.19
CA ILE A 96 -4.67 1.81 3.19
C ILE A 96 -4.94 0.36 3.57
N ALA A 97 -5.36 0.14 4.81
CA ALA A 97 -6.00 -1.09 5.25
C ALA A 97 -6.96 -0.81 6.40
N ASN A 98 -8.03 -1.61 6.48
CA ASN A 98 -8.88 -1.69 7.66
C ASN A 98 -9.57 -3.06 7.71
N PHE A 99 -9.54 -3.72 8.87
CA PHE A 99 -10.28 -4.95 9.13
C PHE A 99 -11.79 -4.75 9.29
N THR A 100 -12.21 -3.75 10.06
CA THR A 100 -13.62 -3.48 10.35
C THR A 100 -13.93 -2.00 10.58
N ASN A 101 -15.09 -1.57 10.07
CA ASN A 101 -15.67 -0.26 10.37
C ASN A 101 -16.59 -0.26 11.60
N ARG A 102 -16.82 -1.42 12.22
CA ARG A 102 -17.69 -1.57 13.39
C ARG A 102 -16.87 -1.43 14.65
N LYS A 103 -17.39 -0.63 15.58
CA LYS A 103 -16.73 -0.35 16.87
C LYS A 103 -16.73 -1.54 17.82
N ASN A 104 -17.76 -2.36 17.75
CA ASN A 104 -18.02 -3.42 18.73
C ASN A 104 -17.59 -4.81 18.23
N ASP A 105 -16.91 -4.86 17.09
CA ASP A 105 -16.34 -6.11 16.59
C ASP A 105 -15.19 -6.56 17.51
N PRO A 106 -14.91 -7.87 17.60
CA PRO A 106 -13.80 -8.36 18.40
C PRO A 106 -12.46 -7.84 17.88
N ALA A 107 -11.49 -7.70 18.78
CA ALA A 107 -10.11 -7.45 18.38
C ALA A 107 -9.62 -8.60 17.48
N THR A 108 -8.88 -8.26 16.42
CA THR A 108 -8.38 -9.22 15.43
C THR A 108 -6.87 -9.03 15.32
N HIS A 109 -6.07 -10.09 15.46
CA HIS A 109 -4.59 -10.01 15.39
C HIS A 109 -3.97 -8.94 16.32
N GLY A 110 -4.53 -8.76 17.52
CA GLY A 110 -4.09 -7.74 18.48
C GLY A 110 -4.50 -6.30 18.13
N ASP A 111 -5.23 -6.10 17.02
CA ASP A 111 -5.84 -4.84 16.64
C ASP A 111 -7.22 -4.68 17.28
N PRO A 112 -7.46 -3.60 18.03
CA PRO A 112 -8.81 -3.22 18.40
C PRO A 112 -9.68 -3.00 17.16
N PRO A 113 -11.02 -3.16 17.27
CA PRO A 113 -11.94 -2.75 16.22
C PRO A 113 -11.68 -1.31 15.74
N ARG A 114 -11.88 -1.06 14.44
CA ARG A 114 -11.52 0.21 13.77
C ARG A 114 -10.04 0.58 13.90
N THR A 115 -9.15 -0.40 13.80
CA THR A 115 -7.74 -0.12 13.52
C THR A 115 -7.52 0.08 12.03
N PHE A 116 -6.74 1.10 11.69
CA PHE A 116 -6.36 1.42 10.33
C PHE A 116 -4.86 1.28 10.16
N TYR A 117 -4.44 0.89 8.98
CA TYR A 117 -3.07 1.05 8.52
C TYR A 117 -3.11 2.04 7.36
N LEU A 118 -2.60 3.24 7.57
CA LEU A 118 -2.63 4.31 6.57
C LEU A 118 -1.22 4.80 6.32
N SER A 119 -0.85 4.97 5.06
CA SER A 119 0.43 5.56 4.70
C SER A 119 0.46 7.06 4.99
N ARG A 120 1.65 7.59 5.25
CA ARG A 120 1.96 9.02 5.29
C ARG A 120 3.24 9.27 4.51
N PRO A 121 3.34 10.36 3.73
CA PRO A 121 4.57 10.70 3.01
C PRO A 121 5.76 10.83 3.96
N ALA A 122 6.90 10.29 3.55
CA ALA A 122 8.14 10.37 4.30
C ALA A 122 9.32 10.66 3.37
N LEU A 123 10.27 11.46 3.87
CA LEU A 123 11.54 11.70 3.18
C LEU A 123 12.56 10.58 3.45
N SER A 124 12.37 9.83 4.53
CA SER A 124 13.18 8.69 4.90
C SER A 124 12.36 7.70 5.73
N PRO A 125 12.73 6.41 5.75
CA PRO A 125 12.03 5.37 6.48
C PRO A 125 11.77 5.70 7.96
N GLY A 126 10.51 5.59 8.38
CA GLY A 126 10.09 5.65 9.78
C GLY A 126 10.11 7.04 10.42
N LYS A 127 10.19 8.11 9.62
CA LYS A 127 10.35 9.51 10.08
C LYS A 127 9.13 10.41 9.91
N SER A 128 8.01 9.90 9.40
CA SER A 128 6.75 10.64 9.36
C SER A 128 6.27 10.94 10.78
N ILE A 129 5.67 12.12 10.96
CA ILE A 129 5.08 12.51 12.24
C ILE A 129 3.80 11.68 12.46
N PRO A 130 3.63 11.00 13.59
CA PRO A 130 2.39 10.29 13.87
C PRO A 130 1.17 11.20 13.92
N TRP A 131 0.02 10.76 13.40
CA TRP A 131 -1.22 11.50 13.63
C TRP A 131 -1.62 11.46 15.10
N SER A 132 -2.21 12.54 15.57
CA SER A 132 -2.80 12.66 16.91
C SER A 132 -4.05 13.51 16.84
N GLY A 133 -4.93 13.43 17.83
CA GLY A 133 -6.11 14.32 17.86
C GLY A 133 -7.26 13.88 16.94
N LEU A 134 -7.23 12.67 16.38
CA LEU A 134 -8.26 12.20 15.44
C LEU A 134 -9.57 11.91 16.16
N SER A 135 -10.66 12.59 15.82
CA SER A 135 -11.96 12.32 16.46
C SER A 135 -12.53 10.95 16.10
N GLU A 136 -13.37 10.35 16.97
CA GLU A 136 -14.06 9.09 16.67
C GLU A 136 -14.90 9.19 15.37
N MET A 137 -15.52 10.35 15.12
CA MET A 137 -16.23 10.62 13.87
C MET A 137 -15.31 10.53 12.64
N SER A 138 -14.09 11.05 12.74
CA SER A 138 -13.11 11.00 11.65
C SER A 138 -12.71 9.56 11.34
N LEU A 139 -12.46 8.76 12.37
CA LEU A 139 -12.17 7.34 12.22
C LEU A 139 -13.38 6.58 11.64
N GLY A 140 -14.59 6.83 12.15
CA GLY A 140 -15.82 6.22 11.64
C GLY A 140 -16.05 6.50 10.15
N SER A 141 -15.90 7.75 9.72
CA SER A 141 -15.99 8.14 8.31
C SER A 141 -14.92 7.45 7.47
N ALA A 142 -13.64 7.50 7.88
CA ALA A 142 -12.55 6.83 7.16
C ALA A 142 -12.82 5.33 6.98
N ALA A 143 -13.37 4.67 8.00
CA ALA A 143 -13.69 3.24 7.93
C ALA A 143 -14.79 2.90 6.94
N THR A 144 -15.83 3.74 6.85
CA THR A 144 -16.89 3.58 5.85
C THR A 144 -16.32 3.71 4.44
N PHE A 145 -15.47 4.70 4.19
CA PHE A 145 -14.91 4.93 2.85
C PHE A 145 -13.89 3.88 2.45
N ILE A 146 -13.00 3.47 3.36
CA ILE A 146 -12.09 2.34 3.11
C ILE A 146 -12.90 1.06 2.85
N GLY A 147 -13.97 0.82 3.62
CA GLY A 147 -14.89 -0.29 3.40
C GLY A 147 -15.47 -0.28 1.99
N GLY A 148 -15.98 0.86 1.52
CA GLY A 148 -16.49 1.02 0.16
C GLY A 148 -15.43 0.80 -0.92
N GLN A 149 -14.17 1.18 -0.66
CA GLN A 149 -13.06 0.85 -1.57
C GLN A 149 -12.81 -0.66 -1.63
N TYR A 150 -12.79 -1.38 -0.51
CA TYR A 150 -12.68 -2.86 -0.55
C TYR A 150 -13.85 -3.49 -1.30
N ASP A 151 -15.06 -3.02 -1.07
CA ASP A 151 -16.25 -3.54 -1.75
C ASP A 151 -16.14 -3.31 -3.28
N MET A 152 -15.61 -2.17 -3.71
CA MET A 152 -15.29 -1.89 -5.12
C MET A 152 -14.17 -2.79 -5.66
N LEU A 153 -13.05 -2.91 -4.94
CA LEU A 153 -11.90 -3.73 -5.34
C LEU A 153 -12.29 -5.20 -5.53
N ALA A 154 -13.23 -5.70 -4.72
CA ALA A 154 -13.77 -7.05 -4.85
C ALA A 154 -14.51 -7.31 -6.18
N THR A 155 -14.91 -6.26 -6.90
CA THR A 155 -15.56 -6.39 -8.21
C THR A 155 -14.59 -6.36 -9.38
N LEU A 156 -13.33 -5.97 -9.15
CA LEU A 156 -12.32 -5.85 -10.21
C LEU A 156 -11.70 -7.20 -10.56
N THR A 157 -11.26 -7.31 -11.82
CA THR A 157 -10.43 -8.43 -12.29
C THR A 157 -8.99 -7.94 -12.42
N PRO A 158 -8.02 -8.54 -11.71
CA PRO A 158 -6.63 -8.13 -11.80
C PRO A 158 -5.98 -8.65 -13.09
N HIS A 159 -4.92 -7.98 -13.52
CA HIS A 159 -3.96 -8.49 -14.48
C HIS A 159 -3.24 -9.74 -13.93
N ALA A 160 -2.53 -10.45 -14.80
CA ALA A 160 -1.71 -11.60 -14.38
C ALA A 160 -0.60 -11.21 -13.37
N SER A 161 -0.21 -9.94 -13.33
CA SER A 161 0.71 -9.36 -12.33
C SER A 161 0.12 -9.24 -10.92
N GLY A 162 -1.21 -9.38 -10.78
CA GLY A 162 -1.93 -9.13 -9.53
C GLY A 162 -2.34 -7.67 -9.31
N VAL A 163 -2.03 -6.78 -10.25
CA VAL A 163 -2.50 -5.38 -10.26
C VAL A 163 -3.94 -5.33 -10.77
N ALA A 164 -4.79 -4.57 -10.09
CA ALA A 164 -6.13 -4.26 -10.58
C ALA A 164 -6.21 -2.81 -11.06
N GLU A 165 -7.05 -2.57 -12.06
CA GLU A 165 -7.21 -1.26 -12.68
C GLU A 165 -8.66 -0.76 -12.54
N VAL A 166 -8.81 0.53 -12.33
CA VAL A 166 -10.10 1.25 -12.48
C VAL A 166 -9.92 2.37 -13.48
N LEU A 167 -10.70 2.30 -14.56
CA LEU A 167 -10.78 3.33 -15.59
C LEU A 167 -11.83 4.38 -15.24
N PHE A 168 -11.61 5.64 -15.64
CA PHE A 168 -12.58 6.72 -15.49
C PHE A 168 -13.93 6.43 -16.17
N THR A 169 -13.92 5.62 -17.23
CA THR A 169 -15.11 5.18 -17.96
C THR A 169 -15.97 4.21 -17.14
N ASP A 170 -15.39 3.51 -16.16
CA ASP A 170 -16.13 2.73 -15.17
C ASP A 170 -16.59 3.65 -14.04
N VAL A 171 -17.64 4.42 -14.31
CA VAL A 171 -18.10 5.51 -13.44
C VAL A 171 -18.38 5.04 -12.02
N VAL A 172 -18.95 3.85 -11.84
CA VAL A 172 -19.33 3.33 -10.51
C VAL A 172 -18.07 2.99 -9.71
N ASN A 173 -17.14 2.25 -10.31
CA ASN A 173 -15.90 1.91 -9.60
C ASN A 173 -15.00 3.12 -9.43
N TRP A 174 -14.97 4.05 -10.38
CA TRP A 174 -14.21 5.29 -10.29
C TRP A 174 -14.70 6.20 -9.16
N GLN A 175 -16.01 6.36 -8.99
CA GLN A 175 -16.60 7.09 -7.86
C GLN A 175 -16.31 6.42 -6.52
N ASN A 176 -16.03 5.12 -6.53
CA ASN A 176 -15.55 4.40 -5.36
C ASN A 176 -14.02 4.25 -5.32
N GLY A 177 -13.30 4.88 -6.25
CA GLY A 177 -11.87 4.70 -6.51
C GLY A 177 -10.96 5.66 -5.75
N TRP A 178 -9.68 5.52 -6.01
CA TRP A 178 -8.62 6.22 -5.30
C TRP A 178 -8.66 7.73 -5.56
N THR A 179 -8.81 8.13 -6.83
CA THR A 179 -8.89 9.55 -7.19
C THR A 179 -10.08 10.25 -6.56
N PHE A 180 -11.23 9.58 -6.46
CA PHE A 180 -12.44 10.21 -5.92
C PHE A 180 -12.38 10.37 -4.39
N TRP A 181 -11.95 9.34 -3.67
CA TRP A 181 -11.89 9.38 -2.21
C TRP A 181 -10.61 10.00 -1.65
N ASN A 182 -9.55 10.07 -2.45
CA ASN A 182 -8.26 10.60 -2.05
C ASN A 182 -7.69 11.54 -3.13
N PRO A 183 -8.41 12.58 -3.58
CA PRO A 183 -7.91 13.44 -4.66
C PRO A 183 -6.70 14.24 -4.19
N VAL A 184 -5.75 14.43 -5.09
CA VAL A 184 -4.60 15.30 -4.86
C VAL A 184 -4.89 16.66 -5.47
N ASP A 185 -5.20 17.65 -4.63
CA ASP A 185 -5.32 19.04 -5.03
C ASP A 185 -4.46 19.95 -4.12
N ALA A 186 -4.37 21.24 -4.47
CA ALA A 186 -3.62 22.22 -3.68
C ALA A 186 -4.20 22.45 -2.26
N ARG A 187 -5.38 21.89 -1.95
CA ARG A 187 -6.10 22.03 -0.67
C ARG A 187 -5.96 20.79 0.22
N GLY A 188 -5.32 19.72 -0.27
CA GLY A 188 -5.06 18.48 0.45
C GLY A 188 -6.32 17.63 0.61
N GLN A 189 -6.36 16.49 -0.10
CA GLN A 189 -7.20 15.29 0.12
C GLN A 189 -8.66 15.53 0.51
N GLN A 190 -9.61 15.22 -0.38
CA GLN A 190 -11.04 15.41 -0.09
C GLN A 190 -11.74 14.18 0.53
N ILE A 191 -12.92 14.46 1.09
CA ILE A 191 -13.95 13.63 1.73
C ILE A 191 -13.46 12.56 2.72
N ALA A 192 -12.81 11.49 2.26
CA ALA A 192 -12.48 10.35 3.12
C ALA A 192 -11.28 10.59 4.02
N TYR A 193 -10.27 11.28 3.50
CA TYR A 193 -8.95 11.35 4.16
C TYR A 193 -8.52 12.75 4.58
N ARG A 194 -9.36 13.76 4.37
CA ARG A 194 -9.08 15.16 4.79
C ARG A 194 -8.74 15.31 6.29
N ARG A 195 -9.12 14.34 7.12
CA ARG A 195 -8.89 14.32 8.56
C ARG A 195 -7.47 13.91 8.94
N PHE A 196 -6.72 13.33 8.01
CA PHE A 196 -5.34 12.92 8.20
C PHE A 196 -4.42 14.02 7.68
N GLU A 197 -4.02 14.94 8.57
CA GLU A 197 -3.16 16.07 8.21
C GLU A 197 -1.83 15.59 7.61
N GLY A 198 -1.35 16.30 6.58
CA GLY A 198 -0.19 15.89 5.78
C GLY A 198 -0.51 14.82 4.72
N GLY A 199 -1.74 14.30 4.73
CA GLY A 199 -2.27 13.38 3.74
C GLY A 199 -1.66 11.99 3.78
N LEU A 200 -2.25 11.11 2.98
CA LEU A 200 -1.85 9.72 2.82
C LEU A 200 -0.86 9.47 1.68
N GLN A 201 -0.74 10.37 0.71
CA GLN A 201 -0.08 10.07 -0.57
C GLN A 201 1.22 10.82 -0.76
N ASN A 202 2.24 10.13 -1.24
CA ASN A 202 3.50 10.73 -1.70
C ASN A 202 3.52 10.76 -3.23
N HIS A 203 4.42 11.54 -3.82
CA HIS A 203 4.54 11.70 -5.26
C HIS A 203 5.93 11.33 -5.77
N PHE A 204 6.00 10.97 -7.05
CA PHE A 204 7.24 10.67 -7.75
C PHE A 204 7.91 11.94 -8.29
N GLY A 205 8.97 11.82 -9.10
CA GLY A 205 9.70 12.99 -9.61
C GLY A 205 10.48 13.75 -8.55
N GLN A 206 10.83 13.06 -7.45
CA GLN A 206 11.81 13.50 -6.47
C GLN A 206 13.21 13.19 -7.01
N THR A 207 14.24 13.85 -6.49
CA THR A 207 15.63 13.67 -6.96
C THR A 207 16.26 12.35 -6.51
N THR A 208 15.56 11.58 -5.68
CA THR A 208 16.00 10.28 -5.13
C THR A 208 15.45 9.13 -5.98
N GLY A 209 16.25 8.08 -6.19
CA GLY A 209 15.84 6.86 -6.92
C GLY A 209 14.85 5.95 -6.17
N THR A 210 14.36 6.40 -5.00
CA THR A 210 13.40 5.71 -4.14
C THR A 210 12.47 6.75 -3.50
N VAL A 211 11.18 6.39 -3.37
CA VAL A 211 10.18 7.17 -2.65
C VAL A 211 9.65 6.34 -1.48
N PHE A 212 9.41 6.99 -0.33
CA PHE A 212 8.99 6.33 0.91
C PHE A 212 7.56 6.72 1.32
N LEU A 213 6.86 5.74 1.86
CA LEU A 213 5.67 5.90 2.67
C LEU A 213 5.90 5.27 4.02
N ASP A 214 5.58 5.96 5.09
CA ASP A 214 5.49 5.32 6.41
C ASP A 214 4.06 4.87 6.63
N VAL A 215 3.85 3.63 7.05
CA VAL A 215 2.52 3.14 7.41
C VAL A 215 2.34 3.29 8.90
N GLN A 216 1.28 4.01 9.26
CA GLN A 216 0.88 4.22 10.64
C GLN A 216 -0.32 3.34 10.97
N ARG A 217 -0.20 2.63 12.08
CA ARG A 217 -1.32 1.98 12.75
C ARG A 217 -2.08 3.05 13.54
N VAL A 218 -3.29 3.37 13.12
CA VAL A 218 -4.18 4.30 13.80
C VAL A 218 -5.21 3.49 14.56
N THR A 219 -5.25 3.67 15.88
CA THR A 219 -6.23 3.00 16.75
C THR A 219 -7.16 4.02 17.37
N ALA A 220 -8.43 3.65 17.55
CA ALA A 220 -9.31 4.37 18.45
C ALA A 220 -8.91 4.05 19.89
N VAL A 221 -8.71 5.06 20.73
CA VAL A 221 -8.41 4.84 22.15
C VAL A 221 -9.73 4.61 22.88
N SER A 222 -10.29 3.40 22.85
CA SER A 222 -11.38 3.06 23.78
C SER A 222 -10.78 2.47 25.04
N GLU A 223 -10.91 3.16 26.17
CA GLU A 223 -10.50 2.62 27.47
C GLU A 223 -11.33 1.39 27.90
N GLU A 224 -12.50 1.15 27.27
CA GLU A 224 -13.31 -0.05 27.53
C GLU A 224 -14.08 -0.52 26.28
N ALA A 225 -14.18 -1.85 26.10
CA ALA A 225 -15.01 -2.46 25.07
C ALA A 225 -16.48 -2.06 25.26
N GLY A 226 -17.11 -1.54 24.20
CA GLY A 226 -18.54 -1.18 24.20
C GLY A 226 -18.89 0.23 24.70
N LYS A 227 -17.93 1.10 25.06
CA LYS A 227 -18.20 2.50 25.41
C LYS A 227 -17.76 3.51 24.32
N PRO A 228 -18.52 4.61 24.09
CA PRO A 228 -18.07 5.79 23.34
C PRO A 228 -16.68 6.22 23.79
N SER A 229 -15.71 6.32 22.88
CA SER A 229 -14.41 6.87 23.27
C SER A 229 -14.53 8.38 23.12
N THR A 230 -14.24 9.12 24.18
CA THR A 230 -14.09 10.57 24.09
C THR A 230 -12.68 10.99 23.66
N GLN A 231 -11.75 10.03 23.53
CA GLN A 231 -10.35 10.29 23.24
C GLN A 231 -10.03 10.20 21.75
N ALA A 232 -9.07 11.02 21.36
CA ALA A 232 -8.57 11.09 20.01
C ALA A 232 -7.79 9.83 19.62
N GLY A 233 -8.06 9.31 18.42
CA GLY A 233 -7.22 8.31 17.78
C GLY A 233 -5.80 8.83 17.58
N THR A 234 -4.84 7.93 17.77
CA THR A 234 -3.41 8.21 17.64
C THR A 234 -2.80 7.20 16.68
N GLY A 235 -1.96 7.71 15.79
CA GLY A 235 -1.14 6.92 14.88
C GLY A 235 0.15 6.47 15.56
N THR A 236 0.68 5.33 15.13
CA THR A 236 2.03 4.88 15.45
C THR A 236 2.65 4.34 14.17
N VAL A 237 3.82 4.84 13.78
CA VAL A 237 4.55 4.29 12.63
C VAL A 237 4.97 2.86 12.96
N VAL A 238 4.51 1.90 12.16
CA VAL A 238 4.74 0.46 12.39
C VAL A 238 5.70 -0.15 11.38
N PHE A 239 5.68 0.31 10.14
CA PHE A 239 6.61 -0.09 9.08
C PHE A 239 6.63 0.99 7.99
N TYR A 240 7.51 0.83 7.01
CA TYR A 240 7.58 1.70 5.84
C TYR A 240 7.55 0.90 4.55
N ILE A 241 7.08 1.54 3.48
CA ILE A 241 7.09 1.05 2.11
C ILE A 241 8.08 1.90 1.33
N SER A 242 9.01 1.28 0.64
CA SER A 242 9.88 1.94 -0.33
C SER A 242 9.55 1.45 -1.74
N LEU A 243 9.41 2.38 -2.67
CA LEU A 243 9.23 2.09 -4.09
C LEU A 243 10.37 2.70 -4.88
N ASN A 244 11.09 1.86 -5.61
CA ASN A 244 12.24 2.24 -6.43
C ASN A 244 11.83 2.57 -7.88
N GLN A 245 12.74 3.20 -8.61
CA GLN A 245 12.54 3.55 -10.03
C GLN A 245 12.29 2.36 -10.98
N ASP A 246 12.70 1.16 -10.59
CA ASP A 246 12.45 -0.09 -11.32
C ASP A 246 11.09 -0.73 -10.95
N GLY A 247 10.31 -0.08 -10.07
CA GLY A 247 9.02 -0.55 -9.60
C GLY A 247 9.09 -1.56 -8.45
N LEU A 248 10.29 -1.87 -7.94
CA LEU A 248 10.44 -2.78 -6.81
C LEU A 248 9.87 -2.17 -5.53
N ILE A 249 8.98 -2.91 -4.89
CA ILE A 249 8.41 -2.58 -3.59
C ILE A 249 9.16 -3.37 -2.52
N ARG A 250 9.63 -2.66 -1.50
CA ARG A 250 10.10 -3.27 -0.26
C ARG A 250 9.36 -2.71 0.92
N ILE A 251 9.11 -3.58 1.90
CA ILE A 251 8.52 -3.22 3.18
C ILE A 251 9.57 -3.48 4.25
N GLY A 252 9.85 -2.48 5.06
CA GLY A 252 10.79 -2.60 6.17
C GLY A 252 10.16 -2.21 7.49
N VAL A 253 10.64 -2.84 8.56
CA VAL A 253 10.21 -2.52 9.92
C VAL A 253 11.08 -1.39 10.49
N LYS A 254 10.51 -0.67 11.46
CA LYS A 254 11.18 0.46 12.13
C LYS A 254 12.17 -0.01 13.19
#